data_AF-A0A6L7XT21-F1
#
_entry.id   AF-A0A6L7XT21-F1
#
_cell.length_a   1.000
_cell.length_b   1.000
_cell.length_c   1.000
_cell.angle_alpha   90.00
_cell.angle_beta   90.00
_cell.angle_gamma   90.00
#
_symmetry.space_group_name_H-M   'P 1'
#
loop_
_entity.id
_entity.type
_entity.pdbx_description
1 polymer ?
#
loop_
_entity_poly.entity_id
_entity_poly.type
_entity_poly.pdbx_seq_one_letter_code
_entity_poly.pdbx_strand_id
1 'polypeptide(L)'
;MPERTTDLAQELTLGLPQPRGLYDPALEKDSCGVGFICDIKGRPSRDIIERAGGMNCCMVHRGGLGYEKNTGDGAGILTGL
;
A
#
# COMPACT_ATOMS: atom_id res chain seq x y z
N MET A 1 4.96 14.63 40.83
CA MET A 1 5.39 13.46 40.04
C MET A 1 4.45 13.33 38.85
N PRO A 2 4.62 14.14 37.78
CA PRO A 2 3.71 14.10 36.65
C PRO A 2 4.11 13.00 35.65
N GLU A 3 3.18 12.07 35.45
CA GLU A 3 2.67 11.61 34.14
C GLU A 3 3.64 10.90 33.18
N ARG A 4 3.96 9.63 33.50
CA ARG A 4 4.61 8.63 32.61
C ARG A 4 3.66 7.98 31.59
N THR A 5 2.46 8.52 31.39
CA THR A 5 1.41 7.92 30.55
C THR A 5 1.36 8.48 29.12
N THR A 6 2.02 9.61 28.84
CA THR A 6 2.05 10.23 27.49
C THR A 6 3.12 9.66 26.55
N ASP A 7 4.12 8.93 27.07
CA ASP A 7 5.25 8.41 26.26
C ASP A 7 4.90 7.17 25.42
N LEU A 8 4.02 6.29 25.91
CA LEU A 8 3.74 5.00 25.25
C LEU A 8 3.04 5.16 23.89
N ALA A 9 2.24 6.23 23.72
CA ALA A 9 1.59 6.53 22.44
C ALA A 9 2.59 7.07 21.41
N GLN A 10 3.64 7.77 21.85
CA GLN A 10 4.68 8.30 20.97
C GLN A 10 5.62 7.20 20.47
N GLU A 11 5.93 6.21 21.32
CA GLU A 11 6.79 5.06 20.97
C GLU A 11 6.16 4.07 19.96
N LEU A 12 4.83 4.05 19.82
CA LEU A 12 4.11 3.17 18.88
C LEU A 12 3.94 3.75 17.47
N THR A 13 4.49 4.94 17.20
CA THR A 13 4.43 5.57 15.88
C THR A 13 5.40 4.86 14.94
N LEU A 14 4.96 3.77 14.32
CA LEU A 14 5.70 2.90 13.41
C LEU A 14 6.23 3.68 12.19
N GLY A 15 7.36 4.38 12.33
CA GLY A 15 8.05 5.05 11.21
C GLY A 15 7.30 6.20 10.52
N LEU A 16 6.17 6.66 11.04
CA LEU A 16 5.43 7.79 10.46
C LEU A 16 6.15 9.12 10.77
N PRO A 17 6.08 10.12 9.86
CA PRO A 17 6.62 11.45 10.13
C PRO A 17 5.91 12.11 11.32
N GLN A 18 6.58 13.05 11.97
CA GLN A 18 5.97 13.83 13.06
C GLN A 18 4.83 14.71 12.52
N PRO A 19 3.78 14.99 13.33
CA PRO A 19 2.67 15.86 12.93
C PRO A 19 3.19 17.19 12.37
N ARG A 20 2.78 17.57 11.16
CA ARG A 20 3.25 18.81 10.51
C ARG A 20 2.16 19.42 9.61
N GLY A 21 1.76 20.65 9.92
CA GLY A 21 0.68 21.31 9.20
C GLY A 21 -0.66 20.61 9.47
N LEU A 22 -1.40 20.25 8.42
CA LEU A 22 -2.66 19.50 8.52
C LEU A 22 -2.46 17.98 8.62
N TYR A 23 -1.22 17.51 8.64
CA TYR A 23 -0.90 16.09 8.78
C TYR A 23 -0.97 15.66 10.26
N ASP A 24 -1.86 14.71 10.55
CA ASP A 24 -1.99 14.03 11.84
C ASP A 24 -1.73 12.52 11.65
N PRO A 25 -0.62 11.97 12.20
CA PRO A 25 -0.30 10.55 12.15
C PRO A 25 -1.41 9.64 12.70
N ALA A 26 -2.25 10.13 13.62
CA ALA A 26 -3.37 9.35 14.17
C ALA A 26 -4.50 9.15 13.14
N LEU A 27 -4.50 9.92 12.06
CA LEU A 27 -5.46 9.81 10.95
C LEU A 27 -4.85 9.13 9.71
N GLU A 28 -3.60 8.68 9.78
CA GLU A 28 -2.96 7.93 8.69
C GLU A 28 -3.72 6.61 8.48
N LYS A 29 -4.18 6.38 7.24
CA LYS A 29 -4.84 5.13 6.86
C LYS A 29 -4.03 4.43 5.80
N ASP A 30 -3.53 3.24 6.14
CA ASP A 30 -2.95 2.37 5.15
C ASP A 30 -4.03 1.99 4.12
N SER A 31 -3.68 2.05 2.83
CA SER A 31 -4.62 1.84 1.74
C SER A 31 -3.99 0.96 0.70
N CYS A 32 -4.66 -0.16 0.39
CA CYS A 32 -4.26 -1.07 -0.69
C CYS A 32 -4.13 -0.33 -2.02
N GLY A 33 -3.15 -0.73 -2.84
CA GLY A 33 -2.98 -0.20 -4.19
C GLY A 33 -4.01 -0.77 -5.17
N VAL A 34 -4.60 0.09 -6.01
CA VAL A 34 -5.47 -0.29 -7.13
C VAL A 34 -5.07 0.46 -8.39
N GLY A 35 -5.24 -0.18 -9.56
CA GLY A 35 -4.92 0.43 -10.85
C GLY A 35 -5.52 -0.37 -12.01
N PHE A 36 -5.48 0.19 -13.21
CA PHE A 36 -5.97 -0.47 -14.43
C PHE A 36 -5.08 -0.12 -15.63
N ILE A 37 -5.06 -1.02 -16.62
CA ILE A 37 -4.38 -0.82 -17.89
C ILE A 37 -5.34 -1.25 -18.99
N CYS A 38 -5.46 -0.44 -20.04
CA CYS A 38 -6.28 -0.77 -21.20
C CYS A 38 -5.61 -0.28 -22.50
N ASP A 39 -5.89 -0.99 -23.59
CA ASP A 39 -5.65 -0.46 -24.94
C ASP A 39 -6.89 0.35 -25.35
N ILE A 40 -6.69 1.63 -25.69
CA ILE A 40 -7.77 2.58 -26.01
C ILE A 40 -8.56 2.15 -27.26
N LYS A 41 -7.96 1.33 -28.13
CA LYS A 41 -8.61 0.76 -29.32
C LYS A 41 -9.24 -0.61 -29.05
N GLY A 42 -9.19 -1.10 -27.82
CA GLY A 42 -9.81 -2.36 -27.41
C GLY A 42 -9.12 -3.61 -27.96
N ARG A 43 -7.86 -3.51 -28.40
CA ARG A 43 -7.14 -4.66 -28.95
C ARG A 43 -6.62 -5.55 -27.81
N PRO A 44 -6.88 -6.87 -27.85
CA PRO A 44 -6.30 -7.79 -26.88
C PRO A 44 -4.79 -7.90 -27.11
N SER A 45 -4.01 -7.84 -26.02
CA SER A 45 -2.55 -8.00 -26.08
C SER A 45 -2.01 -8.53 -24.76
N ARG A 46 -1.02 -9.44 -24.83
CA ARG A 46 -0.28 -9.95 -23.66
C ARG A 46 0.52 -8.85 -22.96
N ASP A 47 0.91 -7.80 -23.69
CA ASP A 47 1.59 -6.62 -23.13
C ASP A 47 0.76 -5.95 -22.02
N ILE A 48 -0.58 -5.98 -22.12
CA ILE A 48 -1.47 -5.44 -21.08
C ILE A 48 -1.28 -6.20 -19.75
N ILE A 49 -1.14 -7.54 -19.83
CA ILE A 49 -0.95 -8.41 -18.65
C ILE A 49 0.43 -8.20 -18.03
N GLU A 50 1.48 -8.11 -18.85
CA GLU A 50 2.84 -7.88 -18.37
C GLU A 50 2.96 -6.54 -17.66
N ARG A 51 2.36 -5.48 -18.25
CA ARG A 51 2.33 -4.16 -17.61
C ARG A 51 1.50 -4.16 -16.33
N ALA A 52 0.39 -4.89 -16.28
CA ALA A 52 -0.43 -4.99 -15.07
C ALA A 52 0.34 -5.69 -13.94
N GLY A 53 1.12 -6.72 -14.26
CA GLY A 53 2.05 -7.35 -13.32
C GLY A 53 3.12 -6.37 -12.81
N GLY A 54 3.73 -5.60 -13.71
CA GLY A 54 4.69 -4.54 -13.34
C GLY A 54 4.09 -3.48 -12.41
N MET A 55 2.87 -3.01 -12.73
CA MET A 55 2.12 -2.08 -11.89
C MET A 55 1.90 -2.62 -10.49
N ASN A 56 1.56 -3.91 -10.37
CA ASN A 56 1.38 -4.57 -9.07
C ASN A 56 2.67 -4.60 -8.24
N CYS A 57 3.81 -4.87 -8.86
CA CYS A 57 5.12 -4.81 -8.20
C CYS A 57 5.47 -3.41 -7.68
N CYS A 58 5.02 -2.35 -8.36
CA CYS A 58 5.21 -0.98 -7.90
C CYS A 58 4.36 -0.61 -6.67
N MET A 59 3.34 -1.41 -6.34
CA MET A 59 2.41 -1.17 -5.22
C MET A 59 2.77 -1.94 -3.94
N VAL A 60 3.91 -2.65 -3.88
CA VAL A 60 4.31 -3.47 -2.71
C VAL A 60 4.38 -2.66 -1.40
N HIS A 61 4.74 -1.39 -1.47
CA HIS A 61 4.77 -0.49 -0.30
C HIS A 61 3.38 -0.22 0.32
N ARG A 62 2.30 -0.64 -0.36
CA ARG A 62 0.90 -0.58 0.06
C ARG A 62 0.29 -1.97 0.29
N GLY A 63 1.11 -3.01 0.21
CA GLY A 63 0.68 -4.38 0.44
C GLY A 63 0.89 -4.77 1.89
N GLY A 64 -0.04 -5.55 2.45
CA GLY A 64 0.18 -6.21 3.74
C GLY A 64 1.33 -7.21 3.63
N LEU A 65 2.27 -7.13 4.57
CA LEU A 65 3.43 -8.01 4.69
C LEU A 65 3.19 -8.99 5.85
N GLY A 66 3.48 -10.28 5.61
CA GLY A 66 3.44 -11.29 6.66
C GLY A 66 4.74 -11.36 7.48
N TYR A 67 4.83 -12.35 8.37
CA TYR A 67 6.02 -12.58 9.20
C TYR A 67 7.25 -12.97 8.37
N GLU A 68 7.05 -13.69 7.27
CA GLU A 68 8.12 -14.13 6.37
C GLU A 68 8.25 -13.20 5.16
N LYS A 69 9.48 -13.00 4.68
CA LYS A 69 9.80 -12.08 3.56
C LYS A 69 9.08 -12.42 2.24
N ASN A 70 8.62 -13.67 2.08
CA ASN A 70 7.95 -14.16 0.89
C ASN A 70 6.42 -14.29 1.08
N THR A 71 5.87 -13.71 2.13
CA THR A 71 4.42 -13.75 2.43
C THR A 71 3.79 -12.38 2.29
N GLY A 72 2.53 -12.35 1.86
CA GLY A 72 1.72 -11.14 1.79
C GLY A 72 0.23 -11.47 1.71
N ASP A 73 -0.61 -10.48 1.98
CA ASP A 73 -2.05 -10.68 2.15
C ASP A 73 -2.77 -11.06 0.84
N GLY A 74 -2.27 -10.55 -0.29
CA GLY A 74 -2.75 -10.94 -1.61
C GLY A 74 -2.56 -9.86 -2.67
N ALA A 75 -2.50 -10.30 -3.93
CA ALA A 75 -2.57 -9.44 -5.09
C ALA A 75 -3.21 -10.17 -6.27
N GLY A 76 -3.80 -9.44 -7.22
CA GLY A 76 -4.52 -10.05 -8.33
C GLY A 76 -4.71 -9.13 -9.53
N ILE A 77 -5.03 -9.74 -10.67
CA ILE A 77 -5.35 -9.05 -11.93
C ILE A 77 -6.68 -9.62 -12.42
N LEU A 78 -7.66 -8.74 -12.65
CA LEU A 78 -8.90 -9.08 -13.33
C LEU A 78 -8.75 -8.81 -14.83
N THR A 79 -9.11 -9.78 -15.67
CA THR A 79 -9.02 -9.68 -17.14
C THR A 79 -10.34 -10.07 -17.80
N GLY A 80 -10.47 -9.76 -19.10
CA GLY A 80 -11.51 -10.36 -19.93
C GLY A 80 -11.29 -11.88 -20.12
N LEU A 81 -12.33 -12.56 -20.60
CA LEU A 81 -12.32 -13.97 -21.00
C LEU A 81 -11.82 -14.15 -22.44
#